data_AF-A0A2V7XBA0-F1
#
_entry.id   AF-A0A2V7XBA0-F1
#
_cell.length_a   1.000
_cell.length_b   1.000
_cell.length_c   1.000
_cell.angle_alpha   90.00
_cell.angle_beta   90.00
_cell.angle_gamma   90.00
#
_symmetry.space_group_name_H-M   'P 1'
#
loop_
_entity.id
_entity.type
_entity.pdbx_description
1 polymer ?
#
loop_
_entity_poly.entity_id
_entity_poly.type
_entity_poly.pdbx_seq_one_letter_code
_entity_poly.pdbx_strand_id
1 'polypeptide(L)'
;MGPDAVTTPGLPVAVHEFLVAPVTILLAFLHARAALGTRRAAGELLMLAAYGFALERVSMSAFGSHRYGPGWVLAPLGVPIAVALVWAAVISSALALAARRGLRPAAARALAAALFAVTLDLTIEPVAVRRGLWEWTPPGPWLGVPIGNFVGWVVIVAGYGIGAERWAGGGGFVTEAIHRLLLAATALAALVAVGMLWTLGLRRAPPFEGDTLAGRLGATPGIGPGLVLLAVATAFAAEAALLGDAMIGLVALGTALALFPLLRPSETASSG
;
A
#
# COMPACT_ATOMS: atom_id res chain seq x y z
N MET A 1 -8.83 35.20 21.11
CA MET A 1 -7.54 34.48 21.06
C MET A 1 -7.85 33.02 21.30
N GLY A 2 -7.90 32.20 20.25
CA GLY A 2 -8.05 30.75 20.41
C GLY A 2 -6.73 30.17 20.92
N PRO A 3 -6.77 29.12 21.75
CA PRO A 3 -5.55 28.56 22.35
C PRO A 3 -4.61 28.12 21.23
N ASP A 4 -3.37 28.58 21.30
CA ASP A 4 -2.28 28.14 20.46
C ASP A 4 -2.23 26.61 20.52
N ALA A 5 -2.70 25.97 19.46
CA ALA A 5 -2.48 24.55 19.25
C ALA A 5 -0.97 24.37 19.22
N VAL A 6 -0.43 23.85 20.32
CA VAL A 6 0.97 23.44 20.42
C VAL A 6 1.21 22.50 19.24
N THR A 7 1.78 23.02 18.16
CA THR A 7 2.23 22.25 17.01
C THR A 7 3.40 21.45 17.52
N THR A 8 3.14 20.22 17.97
CA THR A 8 4.20 19.28 18.30
C THR A 8 5.10 19.18 17.06
N PRO A 9 6.39 19.53 17.17
CA PRO A 9 7.29 19.52 16.03
C PRO A 9 7.49 18.05 15.63
N GLY A 10 6.82 17.64 14.56
CA GLY A 10 7.13 16.37 13.89
C GLY A 10 7.87 16.64 12.59
N LEU A 11 8.04 15.62 11.77
CA LEU A 11 8.89 15.73 10.59
C LEU A 11 8.29 16.71 9.56
N PRO A 12 9.10 17.58 8.95
CA PRO A 12 8.69 18.40 7.81
C PRO A 12 8.26 17.53 6.63
N VAL A 13 7.30 18.00 5.80
CA VAL A 13 6.87 17.29 4.58
C VAL A 13 8.04 16.96 3.65
N ALA A 14 9.04 17.86 3.58
CA ALA A 14 10.27 17.63 2.83
C ALA A 14 11.04 16.36 3.25
N VAL A 15 10.95 15.95 4.52
CA VAL A 15 11.56 14.68 4.98
C VAL A 15 10.80 13.50 4.39
N HIS A 16 9.47 13.55 4.35
CA HIS A 16 8.68 12.49 3.71
C HIS A 16 8.97 12.41 2.20
N GLU A 17 9.04 13.57 1.55
CA GLU A 17 9.22 13.69 0.11
C GLU A 17 10.63 13.32 -0.37
N PHE A 18 11.66 13.82 0.30
CA PHE A 18 13.05 13.71 -0.18
C PHE A 18 13.90 12.69 0.58
N LEU A 19 13.39 12.09 1.66
CA LEU A 19 14.09 11.03 2.39
C LEU A 19 13.26 9.75 2.50
N VAL A 20 12.07 9.82 3.10
CA VAL A 20 11.27 8.61 3.38
C VAL A 20 10.85 7.92 2.09
N ALA A 21 10.26 8.64 1.13
CA ALA A 21 9.82 8.04 -0.12
C ALA A 21 10.99 7.47 -0.96
N PRO A 22 12.11 8.20 -1.18
CA PRO A 22 13.28 7.65 -1.89
C PRO A 22 13.89 6.41 -1.23
N VAL A 23 14.03 6.42 0.10
CA VAL A 23 14.56 5.25 0.83
C VAL A 23 13.60 4.07 0.71
N THR A 24 12.29 4.31 0.87
CA THR A 24 11.26 3.26 0.80
C THR A 24 11.22 2.60 -0.58
N ILE A 25 11.22 3.40 -1.66
CA ILE A 25 11.23 2.85 -3.02
C ILE A 25 12.56 2.18 -3.38
N LEU A 26 13.69 2.69 -2.87
CA LEU A 26 15.00 2.05 -3.07
C LEU A 26 15.03 0.67 -2.42
N LEU A 27 14.54 0.52 -1.18
CA LEU A 27 14.47 -0.77 -0.50
C LEU A 27 13.56 -1.75 -1.25
N ALA A 28 12.39 -1.29 -1.68
CA ALA A 28 11.50 -2.10 -2.51
C ALA A 28 12.16 -2.51 -3.84
N PHE A 29 12.91 -1.60 -4.47
CA PHE A 29 13.66 -1.88 -5.69
C PHE A 29 14.78 -2.89 -5.47
N LEU A 30 15.56 -2.77 -4.41
CA LEU A 30 16.64 -3.73 -4.10
C LEU A 30 16.08 -5.13 -3.88
N HIS A 31 14.95 -5.23 -3.15
CA HIS A 31 14.23 -6.50 -2.97
C HIS A 31 13.72 -7.06 -4.31
N ALA A 32 12.98 -6.25 -5.07
CA ALA A 32 12.44 -6.68 -6.36
C ALA A 32 13.53 -7.01 -7.38
N ARG A 33 14.66 -6.31 -7.36
CA ARG A 33 15.83 -6.56 -8.22
C ARG A 33 16.46 -7.91 -7.94
N ALA A 34 16.59 -8.28 -6.67
CA ALA A 34 17.10 -9.60 -6.29
C ALA A 34 16.20 -10.73 -6.83
N ALA A 35 14.88 -10.50 -6.87
CA ALA A 35 13.89 -11.47 -7.36
C ALA A 35 13.74 -11.52 -8.89
N LEU A 36 13.81 -10.37 -9.57
CA LEU A 36 13.35 -10.20 -10.96
C LEU A 36 14.43 -9.68 -11.93
N GLY A 37 15.58 -9.26 -11.42
CA GLY A 37 16.59 -8.51 -12.16
C GLY A 37 16.24 -7.03 -12.34
N THR A 38 17.25 -6.20 -12.63
CA THR A 38 17.17 -4.72 -12.62
C THR A 38 16.06 -4.17 -13.49
N ARG A 39 15.99 -4.57 -14.77
CA ARG A 39 15.05 -4.01 -15.74
C ARG A 39 13.59 -4.31 -15.36
N ARG A 40 13.31 -5.56 -14.97
CA ARG A 40 11.96 -5.98 -14.60
C ARG A 40 11.53 -5.34 -13.28
N ALA A 41 12.40 -5.29 -12.28
CA ALA A 41 12.11 -4.64 -11.01
C ALA A 41 11.76 -3.15 -11.16
N ALA A 42 12.55 -2.42 -11.96
CA ALA A 42 12.27 -1.02 -12.27
C ALA A 42 10.92 -0.86 -12.99
N GLY A 43 10.64 -1.72 -13.97
CA GLY A 43 9.38 -1.72 -14.70
C GLY A 43 8.18 -1.93 -13.79
N GLU A 44 8.21 -2.95 -12.91
CA GLU A 44 7.09 -3.25 -12.01
C GLU A 44 6.81 -2.11 -11.02
N LEU A 45 7.85 -1.53 -10.43
CA LEU A 45 7.69 -0.42 -9.48
C LEU A 45 7.23 0.86 -10.18
N LEU A 46 7.73 1.14 -11.39
CA LEU A 46 7.25 2.27 -12.18
C LEU A 46 5.78 2.11 -12.55
N MET A 47 5.35 0.91 -12.94
CA MET A 47 3.96 0.62 -13.25
C MET A 47 3.06 0.77 -12.02
N LEU A 48 3.49 0.28 -10.86
CA LEU A 48 2.76 0.45 -9.60
C LEU A 48 2.67 1.93 -9.18
N ALA A 49 3.75 2.69 -9.35
CA ALA A 49 3.76 4.12 -9.04
C ALA A 49 2.83 4.90 -9.98
N ALA A 50 2.89 4.62 -11.29
CA ALA A 50 1.99 5.20 -12.28
C ALA A 50 0.52 4.84 -11.99
N TYR A 51 0.28 3.59 -11.59
CA TYR A 51 -1.05 3.12 -11.21
C TYR A 51 -1.58 3.84 -9.97
N GLY A 52 -0.79 3.91 -8.89
CA GLY A 52 -1.14 4.66 -7.67
C GLY A 52 -1.40 6.13 -7.98
N PHE A 53 -0.51 6.78 -8.73
CA PHE A 53 -0.67 8.17 -9.14
C PHE A 53 -1.98 8.42 -9.93
N ALA A 54 -2.30 7.53 -10.88
CA ALA A 54 -3.52 7.65 -11.66
C ALA A 54 -4.78 7.50 -10.79
N LEU A 55 -4.76 6.55 -9.84
CA LEU A 55 -5.87 6.34 -8.90
C LEU A 55 -6.07 7.53 -7.96
N GLU A 56 -4.99 8.08 -7.42
CA GLU A 56 -4.99 9.31 -6.63
C GLU A 56 -5.62 10.46 -7.42
N ARG A 57 -5.13 10.67 -8.66
CA ARG A 57 -5.65 11.72 -9.52
C ARG A 57 -7.13 11.55 -9.80
N VAL A 58 -7.56 10.35 -10.22
CA VAL A 58 -8.97 10.05 -10.49
C VAL A 58 -9.80 10.28 -9.24
N SER A 59 -9.36 9.79 -8.09
CA SER A 59 -10.10 9.89 -6.84
C SER A 59 -10.34 11.35 -6.43
N MET A 60 -9.29 12.16 -6.50
CA MET A 60 -9.36 13.58 -6.23
C MET A 60 -10.19 14.36 -7.29
N SER A 61 -10.10 14.06 -8.59
CA SER A 61 -10.89 14.76 -9.62
C SER A 61 -12.37 14.39 -9.62
N ALA A 62 -12.65 13.08 -9.53
CA ALA A 62 -13.97 12.55 -9.81
C ALA A 62 -14.86 12.55 -8.56
N PHE A 63 -14.24 12.35 -7.39
CA PHE A 63 -14.96 12.23 -6.12
C PHE A 63 -14.68 13.37 -5.15
N GLY A 64 -13.67 14.22 -5.42
CA GLY A 64 -13.25 15.25 -4.47
C GLY A 64 -12.83 14.65 -3.13
N SER A 65 -12.28 13.43 -3.13
CA SER A 65 -12.18 12.57 -1.95
C SER A 65 -11.23 13.09 -0.87
N HIS A 66 -10.14 13.74 -1.26
CA HIS A 66 -9.18 14.34 -0.36
C HIS A 66 -8.35 15.40 -1.09
N ARG A 67 -7.56 16.16 -0.34
CA ARG A 67 -6.59 17.12 -0.85
C ARG A 67 -5.26 16.98 -0.10
N TYR A 68 -4.17 17.01 -0.85
CA TYR A 68 -2.83 17.05 -0.25
C TYR A 68 -2.52 18.41 0.35
N GLY A 69 -1.78 18.42 1.45
CA GLY A 69 -1.35 19.63 2.14
C GLY A 69 -0.38 20.47 1.29
N PRO A 70 -0.24 21.77 1.59
CA PRO A 70 0.57 22.69 0.78
C PRO A 70 2.09 22.45 0.89
N GLY A 71 2.55 21.57 1.78
CA GLY A 71 3.98 21.32 2.03
C GLY A 71 4.68 20.42 1.01
N TRP A 72 3.94 19.78 0.10
CA TRP A 72 4.51 18.93 -0.95
C TRP A 72 5.06 19.78 -2.11
N VAL A 73 6.32 19.55 -2.47
CA VAL A 73 7.01 20.34 -3.51
C VAL A 73 6.78 19.74 -4.90
N LEU A 74 6.84 18.41 -5.03
CA LEU A 74 6.72 17.68 -6.29
C LEU A 74 5.34 17.01 -6.40
N ALA A 75 4.30 17.83 -6.59
CA ALA A 75 2.91 17.39 -6.67
C ALA A 75 2.22 17.76 -8.00
N PRO A 76 2.65 17.20 -9.15
CA PRO A 76 2.00 17.47 -10.43
C PRO A 76 0.52 17.07 -10.39
N LEU A 77 -0.33 17.91 -10.98
CA LEU A 77 -1.79 17.74 -10.96
C LEU A 77 -2.39 17.62 -9.54
N GLY A 78 -1.66 18.09 -8.52
CA GLY A 78 -2.04 18.02 -7.12
C GLY A 78 -1.70 16.72 -6.41
N VAL A 79 -1.05 15.75 -7.07
CA VAL A 79 -0.70 14.44 -6.49
C VAL A 79 0.81 14.38 -6.23
N PRO A 80 1.28 14.25 -4.97
CA PRO A 80 2.70 14.12 -4.66
C PRO A 80 3.31 12.85 -5.26
N ILE A 81 4.42 13.00 -5.98
CA ILE A 81 5.14 11.85 -6.56
C ILE A 81 5.61 10.91 -5.45
N ALA A 82 6.09 11.47 -4.33
CA ALA A 82 6.54 10.70 -3.18
C ALA A 82 5.46 9.74 -2.65
N VAL A 83 4.20 10.17 -2.63
CA VAL A 83 3.08 9.33 -2.18
C VAL A 83 2.86 8.16 -3.13
N ALA A 84 2.84 8.41 -4.44
CA ALA A 84 2.73 7.35 -5.45
C ALA A 84 3.88 6.32 -5.37
N LEU A 85 5.10 6.76 -5.07
CA LEU A 85 6.26 5.87 -4.88
C LEU A 85 6.12 5.02 -3.60
N VAL A 86 5.65 5.62 -2.50
CA VAL A 86 5.39 4.88 -1.26
C VAL A 86 4.31 3.83 -1.48
N TRP A 87 3.21 4.17 -2.14
CA TRP A 87 2.17 3.20 -2.51
C TRP A 87 2.70 2.05 -3.35
N ALA A 88 3.55 2.33 -4.35
CA ALA A 88 4.17 1.28 -5.14
C ALA A 88 5.01 0.32 -4.29
N ALA A 89 5.80 0.85 -3.37
CA ALA A 89 6.63 0.07 -2.46
C ALA A 89 5.78 -0.77 -1.48
N VAL A 90 4.70 -0.21 -0.94
CA VAL A 90 3.76 -0.92 -0.06
C VAL A 90 3.10 -2.08 -0.79
N ILE A 91 2.53 -1.84 -1.97
CA ILE A 91 1.84 -2.88 -2.75
C ILE A 91 2.82 -4.00 -3.11
N SER A 92 4.01 -3.65 -3.62
CA SER A 92 5.03 -4.64 -3.98
C SER A 92 5.45 -5.50 -2.78
N SER A 93 5.67 -4.88 -1.63
CA SER A 93 6.09 -5.56 -0.39
C SER A 93 4.98 -6.45 0.19
N ALA A 94 3.73 -5.98 0.14
CA ALA A 94 2.57 -6.73 0.62
C ALA A 94 2.35 -8.00 -0.21
N LEU A 95 2.50 -7.91 -1.54
CA LEU A 95 2.46 -9.08 -2.43
C LEU A 95 3.57 -10.07 -2.08
N ALA A 96 4.82 -9.60 -1.99
CA ALA A 96 5.96 -10.44 -1.62
C ALA A 96 5.71 -11.21 -0.30
N LEU A 97 5.14 -10.53 0.68
CA LEU A 97 4.91 -11.11 2.00
C LEU A 97 3.76 -12.12 2.02
N ALA A 98 2.69 -11.86 1.28
CA ALA A 98 1.56 -12.77 1.15
C ALA A 98 1.95 -14.10 0.51
N ALA A 99 2.84 -14.04 -0.49
CA ALA A 99 3.35 -15.23 -1.14
C ALA A 99 4.17 -16.14 -0.22
N ARG A 100 4.93 -15.56 0.71
CA ARG A 100 5.71 -16.32 1.71
C ARG A 100 4.87 -17.15 2.66
N ARG A 101 3.55 -16.94 2.71
CA ARG A 101 2.66 -17.66 3.62
C ARG A 101 2.22 -19.02 3.10
N GLY A 102 2.64 -19.42 1.90
CA GLY A 102 2.28 -20.71 1.33
C GLY A 102 0.77 -20.88 1.11
N LEU A 103 0.02 -19.77 1.05
CA LEU A 103 -1.41 -19.81 0.77
C LEU A 103 -1.62 -20.31 -0.66
N ARG A 104 -2.49 -21.31 -0.79
CA ARG A 104 -2.70 -22.08 -2.01
C ARG A 104 -3.47 -21.29 -3.09
N PRO A 105 -4.71 -20.81 -2.85
CA PRO A 105 -5.44 -20.02 -3.83
C PRO A 105 -4.78 -18.66 -4.13
N ALA A 106 -4.71 -18.25 -5.41
CA ALA A 106 -4.21 -16.92 -5.78
C ALA A 106 -5.06 -15.81 -5.13
N ALA A 107 -6.37 -16.03 -5.03
CA ALA A 107 -7.27 -15.10 -4.34
C ALA A 107 -6.95 -14.99 -2.83
N ALA A 108 -6.51 -16.08 -2.19
CA ALA A 108 -6.13 -16.05 -0.78
C ALA A 108 -4.81 -15.28 -0.58
N ARG A 109 -3.83 -15.44 -1.48
CA ARG A 109 -2.60 -14.64 -1.48
C ARG A 109 -2.88 -13.16 -1.77
N ALA A 110 -3.69 -12.86 -2.77
CA ALA A 110 -4.06 -11.49 -3.10
C ALA A 110 -4.83 -10.81 -1.96
N LEU A 111 -5.75 -11.52 -1.31
CA LEU A 111 -6.44 -11.04 -0.12
C LEU A 111 -5.48 -10.83 1.05
N ALA A 112 -4.54 -11.75 1.29
CA ALA A 112 -3.54 -11.58 2.33
C ALA A 112 -2.64 -10.34 2.08
N ALA A 113 -2.24 -10.10 0.82
CA ALA A 113 -1.51 -8.89 0.45
C ALA A 113 -2.33 -7.63 0.73
N ALA A 114 -3.61 -7.65 0.34
CA ALA A 114 -4.53 -6.56 0.59
C ALA A 114 -4.70 -6.27 2.10
N LEU A 115 -4.80 -7.31 2.92
CA LEU A 115 -4.88 -7.16 4.38
C LEU A 115 -3.58 -6.62 4.98
N PHE A 116 -2.41 -7.00 4.48
CA PHE A 116 -1.15 -6.39 4.92
C PHE A 116 -1.05 -4.91 4.56
N ALA A 117 -1.45 -4.54 3.34
CA ALA A 117 -1.49 -3.15 2.92
C ALA A 117 -2.45 -2.32 3.79
N VAL A 118 -3.66 -2.82 4.05
CA VAL A 118 -4.65 -2.15 4.90
C VAL A 118 -4.19 -2.03 6.35
N THR A 119 -3.51 -3.05 6.90
CA THR A 119 -2.98 -2.98 8.27
C THR A 119 -1.99 -1.83 8.42
N LEU A 120 -1.15 -1.62 7.40
CA LEU A 120 -0.24 -0.48 7.36
C LEU A 120 -0.99 0.85 7.18
N ASP A 121 -1.94 0.89 6.26
CA ASP A 121 -2.75 2.06 5.93
C ASP A 121 -3.56 2.58 7.13
N LEU A 122 -4.11 1.67 7.95
CA LEU A 122 -4.80 1.99 9.22
C LEU A 122 -3.91 2.79 10.20
N THR A 123 -2.59 2.73 10.04
CA THR A 123 -1.61 3.46 10.86
C THR A 123 -1.13 4.74 10.20
N ILE A 124 -0.85 4.70 8.90
CA ILE A 124 -0.37 5.86 8.11
C ILE A 124 -1.43 6.95 8.12
N GLU A 125 -2.67 6.60 7.81
CA GLU A 125 -3.74 7.54 7.50
C GLU A 125 -4.08 8.49 8.67
N PRO A 126 -4.32 8.01 9.91
CA PRO A 126 -4.58 8.90 11.04
C PRO A 126 -3.42 9.85 11.36
N VAL A 127 -2.18 9.40 11.20
CA VAL A 127 -1.01 10.26 11.41
C VAL A 127 -0.93 11.31 10.31
N ALA A 128 -1.06 10.91 9.04
CA ALA A 128 -0.99 11.81 7.90
C ALA A 128 -2.06 12.92 7.96
N VAL A 129 -3.29 12.59 8.35
CA VAL A 129 -4.36 13.58 8.57
C VAL A 129 -3.98 14.57 9.66
N ARG A 130 -3.49 14.10 10.81
CA ARG A 130 -3.10 14.99 11.92
C ARG A 130 -1.87 15.83 11.63
N ARG A 131 -0.96 15.32 10.81
CA ARG A 131 0.24 16.04 10.35
C ARG A 131 -0.07 17.00 9.19
N GLY A 132 -1.31 17.03 8.71
CA GLY A 132 -1.72 17.87 7.58
C GLY A 132 -1.05 17.48 6.26
N LEU A 133 -0.60 16.23 6.12
CA LEU A 133 -0.03 15.73 4.87
C LEU A 133 -1.10 15.63 3.77
N TRP A 134 -2.31 15.25 4.17
CA TRP A 134 -3.54 15.34 3.38
C TRP A 134 -4.76 15.45 4.30
N GLU A 135 -5.87 15.88 3.74
CA GLU A 135 -7.16 16.01 4.41
C GLU A 135 -8.26 15.33 3.58
N TRP A 136 -9.04 14.46 4.22
CA TRP A 136 -10.18 13.78 3.60
C TRP A 136 -11.43 14.65 3.57
N THR A 137 -12.24 14.51 2.53
CA THR A 137 -13.47 15.26 2.34
C THR A 137 -14.63 14.34 1.90
N PRO A 138 -15.68 14.19 2.73
CA PRO A 138 -15.74 14.57 4.14
C PRO A 138 -14.74 13.74 4.98
N PRO A 139 -14.36 14.22 6.19
CA PRO A 139 -13.59 13.39 7.12
C PRO A 139 -14.40 12.15 7.52
N GLY A 140 -13.71 11.04 7.68
CA GLY A 140 -14.34 9.77 8.01
C GLY A 140 -14.32 9.38 9.49
N PRO A 141 -15.05 8.32 9.86
CA PRO A 141 -15.24 7.91 11.25
C PRO A 141 -13.99 7.29 11.88
N TRP A 142 -13.03 6.81 11.08
CA TRP A 142 -11.78 6.28 11.59
C TRP A 142 -10.75 7.41 11.70
N LEU A 143 -10.77 8.13 12.82
CA LEU A 143 -9.77 9.19 13.12
C LEU A 143 -9.62 10.23 11.99
N GLY A 144 -10.72 10.59 11.32
CA GLY A 144 -10.73 11.52 10.19
C GLY A 144 -10.63 10.85 8.81
N VAL A 145 -10.48 9.54 8.74
CA VAL A 145 -10.26 8.75 7.51
C VAL A 145 -11.54 8.01 7.10
N PRO A 146 -12.03 8.15 5.85
CA PRO A 146 -13.19 7.42 5.36
C PRO A 146 -12.95 5.92 5.26
N ILE A 147 -13.96 5.12 5.66
CA ILE A 147 -13.91 3.66 5.50
C ILE A 147 -13.71 3.25 4.02
N GLY A 148 -14.19 4.08 3.09
CA GLY A 148 -13.99 3.89 1.66
C GLY A 148 -12.52 3.80 1.24
N ASN A 149 -11.60 4.45 1.96
CA ASN A 149 -10.16 4.34 1.70
C ASN A 149 -9.66 2.91 1.91
N PHE A 150 -9.95 2.33 3.08
CA PHE A 150 -9.53 0.97 3.41
C PHE A 150 -10.15 -0.07 2.47
N VAL A 151 -11.43 0.11 2.10
CA VAL A 151 -12.09 -0.74 1.11
C VAL A 151 -11.44 -0.61 -0.26
N GLY A 152 -11.07 0.62 -0.65
CA GLY A 152 -10.30 0.90 -1.87
C GLY A 152 -8.98 0.15 -1.88
N TRP A 153 -8.18 0.25 -0.80
CA TRP A 153 -6.95 -0.51 -0.62
C TRP A 153 -7.16 -2.02 -0.77
N VAL A 154 -8.22 -2.58 -0.17
CA VAL A 154 -8.51 -4.00 -0.32
C VAL A 154 -8.70 -4.36 -1.79
N VAL A 155 -9.52 -3.60 -2.52
CA VAL A 155 -9.88 -3.91 -3.90
C VAL A 155 -8.73 -3.66 -4.87
N ILE A 156 -8.02 -2.55 -4.72
CA ILE A 156 -6.89 -2.18 -5.57
C ILE A 156 -5.78 -3.21 -5.44
N VAL A 157 -5.41 -3.58 -4.21
CA VAL A 157 -4.32 -4.53 -3.96
C VAL A 157 -4.74 -5.97 -4.27
N ALA A 158 -5.96 -6.39 -3.90
CA ALA A 158 -6.42 -7.74 -4.23
C ALA A 158 -6.65 -7.89 -5.74
N GLY A 159 -7.20 -6.88 -6.42
CA GLY A 159 -7.41 -6.88 -7.87
C GLY A 159 -6.10 -6.93 -8.64
N TYR A 160 -5.15 -6.05 -8.28
CA TYR A 160 -3.80 -6.08 -8.85
C TYR A 160 -3.12 -7.42 -8.53
N GLY A 161 -3.23 -7.90 -7.30
CA GLY A 161 -2.67 -9.16 -6.83
C GLY A 161 -3.19 -10.34 -7.62
N ILE A 162 -4.50 -10.51 -7.78
CA ILE A 162 -5.08 -11.59 -8.60
C ILE A 162 -4.54 -11.54 -10.03
N GLY A 163 -4.38 -10.36 -10.61
CA GLY A 163 -3.81 -10.23 -11.95
C GLY A 163 -2.33 -10.59 -12.01
N ALA A 164 -1.56 -10.12 -11.04
CA ALA A 164 -0.15 -10.46 -10.88
C ALA A 164 0.05 -11.97 -10.65
N GLU A 165 -0.96 -12.63 -10.10
CA GLU A 165 -1.00 -14.05 -9.85
C GLU A 165 -1.38 -14.89 -11.08
N ARG A 166 -2.33 -14.42 -11.88
CA ARG A 166 -2.83 -15.14 -13.07
C ARG A 166 -1.93 -15.01 -14.30
N TRP A 167 -1.22 -13.89 -14.42
CA TRP A 167 -0.45 -13.54 -15.62
C TRP A 167 1.02 -13.23 -15.30
N ALA A 168 1.65 -14.10 -14.50
CA ALA A 168 3.09 -14.08 -14.33
C ALA A 168 3.74 -15.11 -15.27
N GLY A 169 4.69 -14.68 -16.10
CA GLY A 169 5.55 -15.56 -16.89
C GLY A 169 4.95 -16.09 -18.19
N GLY A 170 3.75 -15.63 -18.58
CA GLY A 170 3.02 -16.10 -19.76
C GLY A 170 3.18 -15.22 -21.01
N GLY A 171 3.79 -14.03 -20.90
CA GLY A 171 3.92 -13.09 -22.03
C GLY A 171 4.91 -11.95 -21.81
N GLY A 172 4.94 -10.98 -22.74
CA GLY A 172 5.77 -9.79 -22.63
C GLY A 172 5.35 -8.89 -21.47
N PHE A 173 6.31 -8.21 -20.82
CA PHE A 173 6.08 -7.35 -19.64
C PHE A 173 4.90 -6.37 -19.81
N VAL A 174 4.84 -5.69 -20.95
CA VAL A 174 3.78 -4.71 -21.25
C VAL A 174 2.41 -5.38 -21.27
N THR A 175 2.30 -6.55 -21.89
CA THR A 175 1.05 -7.31 -21.97
C THR A 175 0.58 -7.73 -20.58
N GLU A 176 1.49 -8.26 -19.74
CA GLU A 176 1.15 -8.63 -18.36
C GLU A 176 0.72 -7.41 -17.53
N ALA A 177 1.40 -6.28 -17.68
CA ALA A 177 1.07 -5.03 -17.00
C ALA A 177 -0.32 -4.52 -17.40
N ILE A 178 -0.66 -4.53 -18.69
CA ILE A 178 -1.99 -4.12 -19.18
C ILE A 178 -3.09 -5.00 -18.56
N HIS A 179 -2.94 -6.32 -18.56
CA HIS A 179 -3.96 -7.22 -17.98
C HIS A 179 -4.16 -6.98 -16.47
N ARG A 180 -3.06 -6.72 -15.73
CA ARG A 180 -3.12 -6.41 -14.30
C ARG A 180 -3.84 -5.09 -14.03
N LEU A 181 -3.51 -4.05 -14.78
CA LEU A 181 -4.16 -2.75 -14.67
C LEU A 181 -5.63 -2.81 -15.07
N LEU A 182 -5.96 -3.53 -16.14
CA LEU A 182 -7.35 -3.73 -16.56
C LEU A 182 -8.13 -4.46 -15.49
N LEU A 183 -7.61 -5.56 -14.93
CA LEU A 183 -8.32 -6.29 -13.87
C LEU A 183 -8.49 -5.43 -12.62
N ALA A 184 -7.47 -4.68 -12.21
CA ALA A 184 -7.54 -3.82 -11.03
C ALA A 184 -8.49 -2.64 -11.26
N ALA A 185 -8.49 -2.05 -12.46
CA ALA A 185 -9.43 -1.01 -12.87
C ALA A 185 -10.86 -1.56 -12.98
N THR A 186 -11.06 -2.78 -13.49
CA THR A 186 -12.37 -3.44 -13.51
C THR A 186 -12.83 -3.79 -12.10
N ALA A 187 -11.95 -4.25 -11.22
CA ALA A 187 -12.29 -4.54 -9.82
C ALA A 187 -12.65 -3.26 -9.07
N LEU A 188 -11.93 -2.16 -9.31
CA LEU A 188 -12.25 -0.86 -8.75
C LEU A 188 -13.54 -0.28 -9.35
N ALA A 189 -13.72 -0.34 -10.66
CA ALA A 189 -14.95 0.08 -11.33
C ALA A 189 -16.14 -0.75 -10.87
N ALA A 190 -15.96 -2.06 -10.67
CA ALA A 190 -16.94 -2.95 -10.09
C ALA A 190 -17.18 -2.62 -8.62
N LEU A 191 -16.17 -2.23 -7.82
CA LEU A 191 -16.39 -1.78 -6.44
C LEU A 191 -17.12 -0.45 -6.40
N VAL A 192 -16.77 0.51 -7.25
CA VAL A 192 -17.43 1.81 -7.35
C VAL A 192 -18.86 1.62 -7.84
N ALA A 193 -19.07 0.79 -8.86
CA ALA A 193 -20.39 0.39 -9.34
C ALA A 193 -21.14 -0.38 -8.25
N VAL A 194 -20.52 -1.32 -7.53
CA VAL A 194 -21.10 -2.03 -6.40
C VAL A 194 -21.36 -1.10 -5.23
N GLY A 195 -20.62 -0.01 -5.04
CA GLY A 195 -20.87 1.03 -4.03
C GLY A 195 -22.02 1.95 -4.42
N MET A 196 -22.13 2.30 -5.71
CA MET A 196 -23.27 3.00 -6.32
C MET A 196 -24.50 2.10 -6.48
N LEU A 197 -24.30 0.79 -6.53
CA LEU A 197 -25.31 -0.26 -6.46
C LEU A 197 -25.42 -0.78 -5.02
N TRP A 198 -24.65 -0.33 -4.03
CA TRP A 198 -24.81 -0.73 -2.62
C TRP A 198 -25.90 0.14 -1.99
N THR A 199 -26.18 1.27 -2.61
CA THR A 199 -27.49 1.93 -2.61
C THR A 199 -28.62 1.09 -3.23
N LEU A 200 -28.35 -0.10 -3.82
CA LEU A 200 -29.29 -1.04 -4.48
C LEU A 200 -28.76 -2.51 -4.59
N GLY A 201 -28.31 -3.13 -3.47
CA GLY A 201 -28.18 -4.59 -3.21
C GLY A 201 -27.38 -5.61 -4.09
N LEU A 202 -26.39 -6.29 -3.42
CA LEU A 202 -25.94 -7.74 -3.50
C LEU A 202 -25.11 -8.24 -4.74
N ARG A 203 -24.27 -9.32 -4.80
CA ARG A 203 -23.43 -10.27 -3.97
C ARG A 203 -22.46 -11.07 -4.92
N ARG A 204 -21.56 -11.94 -4.39
CA ARG A 204 -20.20 -12.48 -4.82
C ARG A 204 -20.07 -13.69 -5.81
N ALA A 205 -18.81 -14.01 -6.25
CA ALA A 205 -18.35 -15.31 -6.84
C ALA A 205 -16.79 -15.63 -6.66
N PRO A 206 -16.24 -16.85 -6.99
CA PRO A 206 -15.11 -17.58 -6.32
C PRO A 206 -13.71 -17.71 -7.08
N PRO A 207 -12.67 -18.49 -6.60
CA PRO A 207 -11.24 -18.31 -6.98
C PRO A 207 -10.50 -19.46 -7.78
N PHE A 208 -9.23 -19.24 -8.20
CA PHE A 208 -8.29 -20.20 -8.88
C PHE A 208 -6.76 -19.94 -8.61
N GLU A 209 -5.84 -20.86 -8.99
CA GLU A 209 -4.39 -21.04 -8.64
C GLU A 209 -3.38 -20.93 -9.85
N GLY A 210 -2.09 -20.56 -9.61
CA GLY A 210 -0.98 -20.46 -10.60
C GLY A 210 0.39 -20.08 -9.98
N ASP A 211 1.48 -19.99 -10.79
CA ASP A 211 2.90 -19.71 -10.41
C ASP A 211 3.25 -18.21 -10.61
N THR A 212 3.42 -17.46 -9.53
CA THR A 212 2.95 -16.05 -9.51
C THR A 212 4.03 -15.01 -9.23
N LEU A 213 3.79 -13.75 -9.61
CA LEU A 213 4.70 -12.63 -9.29
C LEU A 213 4.91 -12.51 -7.78
N ALA A 214 3.84 -12.63 -6.99
CA ALA A 214 3.97 -12.61 -5.55
C ALA A 214 4.82 -13.81 -5.10
N GLY A 215 4.56 -15.01 -5.63
CA GLY A 215 5.38 -16.23 -5.44
C GLY A 215 6.87 -15.97 -5.60
N ARG A 216 7.25 -15.29 -6.70
CA ARG A 216 8.64 -14.94 -7.02
C ARG A 216 9.22 -13.87 -6.10
N LEU A 217 8.45 -12.84 -5.73
CA LEU A 217 8.86 -11.82 -4.77
C LEU A 217 9.01 -12.38 -3.35
N GLY A 218 8.22 -13.39 -2.99
CA GLY A 218 8.27 -14.07 -1.71
C GLY A 218 9.39 -15.10 -1.59
N ALA A 219 9.75 -15.77 -2.69
CA ALA A 219 10.80 -16.79 -2.74
C ALA A 219 12.22 -16.27 -2.51
N THR A 220 12.44 -14.95 -2.65
CA THR A 220 13.75 -14.33 -2.33
C THR A 220 13.94 -14.33 -0.81
N PRO A 221 14.95 -15.00 -0.23
CA PRO A 221 15.19 -15.01 1.22
C PRO A 221 15.56 -13.63 1.77
N GLY A 222 15.25 -13.37 3.05
CA GLY A 222 15.72 -12.16 3.75
C GLY A 222 14.61 -11.33 4.41
N ILE A 223 15.01 -10.40 5.27
CA ILE A 223 14.12 -9.56 6.09
C ILE A 223 13.62 -8.29 5.36
N GLY A 224 14.05 -8.05 4.12
CA GLY A 224 13.79 -6.82 3.35
C GLY A 224 12.33 -6.36 3.29
N PRO A 225 11.37 -7.21 2.90
CA PRO A 225 9.95 -6.84 2.89
C PRO A 225 9.43 -6.47 4.28
N GLY A 226 9.94 -7.16 5.31
CA GLY A 226 9.69 -6.85 6.70
C GLY A 226 10.27 -5.51 7.13
N LEU A 227 11.51 -5.20 6.73
CA LEU A 227 12.16 -3.92 7.01
C LEU A 227 11.47 -2.74 6.33
N VAL A 228 10.87 -2.92 5.14
CA VAL A 228 10.08 -1.86 4.48
C VAL A 228 8.83 -1.55 5.29
N LEU A 229 8.07 -2.58 5.65
CA LEU A 229 6.86 -2.42 6.47
C LEU A 229 7.20 -1.89 7.87
N LEU A 230 8.31 -2.33 8.45
CA LEU A 230 8.82 -1.82 9.73
C LEU A 230 9.32 -0.39 9.60
N ALA A 231 10.02 0.00 8.54
CA ALA A 231 10.52 1.37 8.38
C ALA A 231 9.37 2.37 8.27
N VAL A 232 8.34 2.03 7.50
CA VAL A 232 7.12 2.84 7.40
C VAL A 232 6.39 2.84 8.75
N ALA A 233 6.14 1.67 9.35
CA ALA A 233 5.46 1.59 10.64
C ALA A 233 6.24 2.30 11.77
N THR A 234 7.57 2.26 11.77
CA THR A 234 8.42 2.88 12.81
C THR A 234 8.49 4.39 12.63
N ALA A 235 8.54 4.90 11.39
CA ALA A 235 8.45 6.33 11.13
C ALA A 235 7.12 6.90 11.63
N PHE A 236 6.00 6.22 11.31
CA PHE A 236 4.68 6.65 11.75
C PHE A 236 4.41 6.37 13.24
N ALA A 237 5.04 5.34 13.84
CA ALA A 237 5.01 5.10 15.28
C ALA A 237 5.84 6.13 16.07
N ALA A 238 7.00 6.55 15.53
CA ALA A 238 7.81 7.62 16.10
C ALA A 238 7.05 8.95 16.04
N GLU A 239 6.39 9.26 14.92
CA GLU A 239 5.52 10.43 14.84
C GLU A 239 4.30 10.32 15.77
N ALA A 240 3.68 9.15 15.90
CA ALA A 240 2.60 8.91 16.86
C ALA A 240 3.03 9.16 18.31
N ALA A 241 4.24 8.71 18.68
CA ALA A 241 4.83 8.94 19.99
C ALA A 241 5.13 10.44 20.22
N LEU A 242 5.61 11.14 19.19
CA LEU A 242 5.84 12.60 19.23
C LEU A 242 4.53 13.40 19.30
N LEU A 243 3.43 12.87 18.77
CA LEU A 243 2.10 13.49 18.86
C LEU A 243 1.46 13.34 20.24
N GLY A 244 1.97 12.47 21.12
CA GLY A 244 1.46 12.28 22.49
C GLY A 244 0.06 11.68 22.59
N ASP A 245 -0.46 11.10 21.51
CA ASP A 245 -1.82 10.53 21.46
C ASP A 245 -1.79 9.02 21.70
N ALA A 246 -2.41 8.59 22.81
CA ALA A 246 -2.41 7.21 23.23
C ALA A 246 -3.10 6.25 22.25
N MET A 247 -4.15 6.68 21.54
CA MET A 247 -4.88 5.84 20.61
C MET A 247 -4.09 5.59 19.33
N ILE A 248 -3.44 6.62 18.78
CA ILE A 248 -2.54 6.43 17.62
C ILE A 248 -1.30 5.63 18.03
N GLY A 249 -0.76 5.86 19.22
CA GLY A 249 0.32 5.04 19.78
C GLY A 249 -0.06 3.56 19.88
N LEU A 250 -1.28 3.25 20.34
CA LEU A 250 -1.81 1.89 20.43
C LEU A 250 -2.01 1.25 19.05
N VAL A 251 -2.53 2.00 18.07
CA VAL A 251 -2.68 1.51 16.68
C VAL A 251 -1.30 1.23 16.07
N ALA A 252 -0.35 2.14 16.20
CA ALA A 252 1.01 1.97 15.69
C ALA A 252 1.73 0.77 16.34
N LEU A 253 1.56 0.59 17.65
CA LEU A 253 2.07 -0.57 18.37
C LEU A 253 1.38 -1.87 17.92
N GLY A 254 0.05 -1.86 17.77
CA GLY A 254 -0.72 -3.00 17.28
C GLY A 254 -0.29 -3.43 15.87
N THR A 255 -0.07 -2.47 14.98
CA THR A 255 0.47 -2.70 13.63
C THR A 255 1.89 -3.22 13.67
N ALA A 256 2.77 -2.64 14.49
CA ALA A 256 4.13 -3.15 14.66
C ALA A 256 4.12 -4.60 15.18
N LEU A 257 3.27 -4.92 16.16
CA LEU A 257 3.10 -6.28 16.70
C LEU A 257 2.50 -7.25 15.67
N ALA A 258 1.56 -6.82 14.83
CA ALA A 258 0.99 -7.63 13.76
C ALA A 258 2.01 -7.92 12.64
N LEU A 259 2.92 -6.97 12.39
CA LEU A 259 3.99 -7.07 11.40
C LEU A 259 5.25 -7.76 11.94
N PHE A 260 5.47 -7.76 13.26
CA PHE A 260 6.68 -8.29 13.90
C PHE A 260 6.95 -9.78 13.62
N PRO A 261 5.96 -10.70 13.68
CA PRO A 261 6.17 -12.10 13.31
C PRO A 261 6.58 -12.27 11.84
N LEU A 262 6.31 -11.26 11.00
CA LEU A 262 6.58 -11.26 9.57
C LEU A 262 8.03 -10.86 9.26
N LEU A 263 8.78 -10.37 10.26
CA LEU A 263 10.18 -10.00 10.19
C LEU A 263 11.13 -11.18 10.44
N ARG A 264 10.61 -12.32 10.89
CA ARG A 264 11.44 -13.49 11.17
C ARG A 264 11.93 -14.12 9.86
N PRO A 265 13.23 -14.47 9.75
CA PRO A 265 13.71 -15.28 8.64
C PRO A 265 12.87 -16.56 8.57
N SER A 266 12.53 -17.01 7.36
CA SER A 266 11.97 -18.34 7.18
C SER A 266 12.99 -19.34 7.71
N GLU A 267 12.66 -20.08 8.78
CA GLU A 267 13.43 -21.25 9.15
C GLU A 267 13.48 -22.13 7.91
N THR A 268 14.68 -22.31 7.36
CA THR A 268 14.92 -23.35 6.38
C THR A 268 14.42 -24.63 7.03
N ALA A 269 13.45 -25.29 6.42
CA ALA A 269 13.13 -26.67 6.75
C ALA A 269 14.43 -27.45 6.61
N SER A 270 15.11 -27.66 7.74
CA SER A 270 16.21 -28.60 7.82
C SER A 270 15.60 -29.95 7.52
N SER A 271 16.00 -30.48 6.37
CA SER A 271 15.83 -31.86 5.95
C SER A 271 15.76 -32.84 7.12
N GLY A 272 14.64 -33.56 7.19
CA GLY A 272 14.47 -34.82 7.89
C GLY A 272 13.59 -35.72 7.04
#